data_AF-A0A6P1ZB76-F1
#
_entry.id   AF-A0A6P1ZB76-F1
#
_cell.length_a   1.000
_cell.length_b   1.000
_cell.length_c   1.000
_cell.angle_alpha   90.00
_cell.angle_beta   90.00
_cell.angle_gamma   90.00
#
_symmetry.space_group_name_H-M   'P 1'
#
loop_
_entity.id
_entity.type
_entity.pdbx_description
1 polymer ?
#
loop_
_entity_poly.entity_id
_entity_poly.type
_entity_poly.pdbx_seq_one_letter_code
_entity_poly.pdbx_strand_id
1 'polypeptide(L)'
;NDLAKFDTILTDYTHKIIDQEQHEGKTVYVIESIPKPHSPVVWGKQVLKVRADDIYMQSVKILDMLNISERGCKLCATGWYVHTTDVTSEYTLLDYKELPIGVDLSCDLFSVQARKRPLREHPMSIDSRMGWRTIWRNPRRSVLTLAAIAVAVALLVFMLSLQMGTYHAMIENAVTIRTGHIQV
;
A
#
# COMPACT_ATOMS: atom_id res chain seq x y z
N ASN A 1 28.26 -27.47 -6.21
CA ASN A 1 27.74 -27.58 -7.58
C ASN A 1 26.88 -26.34 -7.86
N ASP A 2 27.52 -25.17 -7.83
CA ASP A 2 26.89 -23.83 -7.84
C ASP A 2 27.01 -23.16 -9.23
N LEU A 3 27.25 -23.98 -10.26
CA LEU A 3 27.31 -23.57 -11.66
C LEU A 3 25.91 -23.59 -12.32
N ALA A 4 24.93 -24.27 -11.71
CA ALA A 4 23.57 -24.39 -12.27
C ALA A 4 22.77 -23.08 -12.24
N LYS A 5 23.21 -22.05 -11.50
CA LYS A 5 22.58 -20.72 -11.48
C LYS A 5 23.13 -19.76 -12.54
N PHE A 6 24.23 -20.11 -13.20
CA PHE A 6 24.83 -19.26 -14.24
C PHE A 6 24.05 -19.34 -15.56
N ASP A 7 23.44 -20.48 -15.90
CA ASP A 7 22.63 -20.58 -17.13
C ASP A 7 21.44 -19.62 -17.11
N THR A 8 20.84 -19.44 -15.94
CA THR A 8 19.73 -18.51 -15.71
C THR A 8 20.14 -17.06 -15.97
N ILE A 9 21.39 -16.67 -15.70
CA ILE A 9 21.80 -15.27 -15.85
C ILE A 9 21.80 -14.83 -17.30
N LEU A 10 22.13 -15.74 -18.22
CA LEU A 10 22.19 -15.48 -19.66
C LEU A 10 20.80 -15.38 -20.29
N THR A 11 19.83 -16.15 -19.81
CA THR A 11 18.47 -16.21 -20.40
C THR A 11 17.53 -15.19 -19.78
N ASP A 12 17.65 -14.94 -18.48
CA ASP A 12 16.60 -14.31 -17.69
C ASP A 12 16.84 -12.82 -17.41
N TYR A 13 18.04 -12.34 -17.75
CA TYR A 13 18.45 -10.96 -17.54
C TYR A 13 18.75 -10.26 -18.86
N THR A 14 18.61 -8.95 -18.84
CA THR A 14 19.12 -8.04 -19.85
C THR A 14 20.40 -7.42 -19.30
N HIS A 15 21.49 -7.56 -20.04
CA HIS A 15 22.81 -7.11 -19.63
C HIS A 15 23.16 -5.75 -20.24
N LYS A 16 23.79 -4.89 -19.46
CA LYS A 16 24.35 -3.62 -19.92
C LYS A 16 25.71 -3.41 -19.28
N ILE A 17 26.72 -3.10 -20.09
CA ILE A 17 28.03 -2.68 -19.56
C ILE A 17 27.87 -1.26 -19.00
N ILE A 18 28.16 -1.10 -17.72
CA ILE A 18 28.05 0.18 -17.01
C ILE A 18 29.41 0.83 -16.78
N ASP A 19 30.49 0.04 -16.70
CA ASP A 19 31.84 0.55 -16.46
C ASP A 19 32.93 -0.39 -17.01
N GLN A 20 34.14 0.15 -17.16
CA GLN A 20 35.36 -0.57 -17.55
C GLN A 20 36.52 -0.16 -16.64
N GLU A 21 36.96 -1.10 -15.80
CA GLU A 21 38.09 -0.94 -14.89
C GLU A 21 39.35 -1.62 -15.44
N GLN A 22 40.53 -1.13 -15.09
CA GLN A 22 41.81 -1.80 -15.38
C GLN A 22 42.32 -2.45 -14.10
N HIS A 23 42.30 -3.79 -14.03
CA HIS A 23 42.83 -4.55 -12.90
C HIS A 23 43.90 -5.53 -13.38
N GLU A 24 45.09 -5.47 -12.76
CA GLU A 24 46.22 -6.37 -13.07
C GLU A 24 46.66 -6.34 -14.55
N GLY A 25 46.55 -5.17 -15.20
CA GLY A 25 46.90 -5.00 -16.62
C GLY A 25 45.87 -5.58 -17.60
N LYS A 26 44.69 -5.96 -17.10
CA LYS A 26 43.59 -6.53 -17.88
C LYS A 26 42.32 -5.69 -17.70
N THR A 27 41.56 -5.53 -18.77
CA THR A 27 40.28 -4.82 -18.74
C THR A 27 39.23 -5.66 -18.02
N VAL A 28 38.50 -5.06 -17.08
CA VAL A 28 37.40 -5.63 -16.33
C VAL A 28 36.13 -4.88 -16.67
N TYR A 29 35.14 -5.58 -17.20
CA TYR A 29 33.82 -5.06 -17.51
C TYR A 29 32.92 -5.19 -16.29
N VAL A 30 32.32 -4.09 -15.88
CA VAL A 30 31.24 -4.07 -14.89
C VAL A 30 29.92 -4.13 -15.66
N ILE A 31 29.20 -5.24 -15.50
CA ILE A 31 27.98 -5.56 -16.23
C ILE A 31 26.80 -5.51 -15.26
N GLU A 32 25.87 -4.60 -15.48
CA GLU A 32 24.58 -4.58 -14.80
C GLU A 32 23.64 -5.57 -15.49
N SER A 33 22.99 -6.41 -14.70
CA SER A 33 22.03 -7.43 -15.14
C SER A 33 20.68 -7.15 -14.49
N ILE A 34 19.71 -6.74 -15.32
CA ILE A 34 18.33 -6.43 -14.90
C ILE A 34 17.44 -7.58 -15.34
N PRO A 35 16.65 -8.20 -14.44
CA PRO A 35 15.78 -9.31 -14.81
C PRO A 35 14.72 -8.86 -15.81
N LYS A 36 14.39 -9.73 -16.76
CA LYS A 36 13.29 -9.49 -17.70
C LYS A 36 11.96 -9.47 -16.94
N PRO A 37 10.97 -8.64 -17.36
CA PRO A 37 9.71 -8.47 -16.64
C PRO A 37 8.90 -9.75 -16.37
N HIS A 38 9.09 -10.80 -17.18
CA HIS A 38 8.38 -12.09 -17.08
C HIS A 38 9.23 -13.21 -16.48
N SER A 39 10.45 -12.91 -16.02
CA SER A 39 11.34 -13.94 -15.48
C SER A 39 11.00 -14.27 -14.02
N PRO A 40 11.04 -15.55 -13.59
CA PRO A 40 10.79 -15.97 -12.20
C PRO A 40 11.97 -15.64 -11.27
N VAL A 41 12.56 -14.46 -11.41
CA VAL A 41 13.74 -14.03 -10.66
C VAL A 41 13.31 -13.15 -9.48
N VAL A 42 13.80 -13.49 -8.30
CA VAL A 42 13.46 -12.83 -7.03
C VAL A 42 14.32 -11.56 -6.78
N TRP A 43 15.41 -11.38 -7.54
CA TRP A 43 16.38 -10.30 -7.34
C TRP A 43 16.19 -9.19 -8.36
N GLY A 44 15.93 -7.96 -7.90
CA GLY A 44 15.64 -6.83 -8.78
C GLY A 44 16.81 -6.27 -9.59
N LYS A 45 18.07 -6.58 -9.21
CA LYS A 45 19.28 -6.14 -9.91
C LYS A 45 20.52 -6.92 -9.45
N GLN A 46 21.35 -7.37 -10.39
CA GLN A 46 22.67 -7.96 -10.13
C GLN A 46 23.74 -7.21 -10.91
N VAL A 47 24.91 -6.99 -10.29
CA VAL A 47 26.06 -6.35 -10.95
C VAL A 47 27.20 -7.37 -10.93
N LEU A 48 27.77 -7.63 -12.11
CA LEU A 48 28.80 -8.63 -12.37
C LEU A 48 30.09 -7.90 -12.75
N LYS A 49 31.24 -8.36 -12.28
CA LYS A 49 32.56 -7.96 -12.77
C LYS A 49 33.14 -9.12 -13.56
N VAL A 50 33.37 -8.92 -14.86
CA VAL A 50 33.91 -9.94 -15.79
C VAL A 50 35.15 -9.37 -16.46
N ARG A 51 36.27 -10.09 -16.37
CA ARG A 51 37.54 -9.71 -17.01
C ARG A 51 37.51 -10.08 -18.49
N ALA A 52 38.23 -9.33 -19.32
CA ALA A 52 38.29 -9.50 -20.77
C ALA A 52 38.77 -10.89 -21.24
N ASP A 53 39.45 -11.65 -20.37
CA ASP A 53 39.87 -13.04 -20.65
C ASP A 53 38.78 -14.07 -20.30
N ASP A 54 37.51 -13.66 -20.33
CA ASP A 54 36.34 -14.47 -19.96
C ASP A 54 36.32 -14.98 -18.50
N ILE A 55 37.13 -14.38 -17.62
CA ILE A 55 37.17 -14.74 -16.20
C ILE A 55 36.12 -13.93 -15.45
N TYR A 56 35.11 -14.62 -14.92
CA TYR A 56 34.17 -14.05 -13.96
C TYR A 56 34.88 -13.74 -12.63
N MET A 57 34.85 -12.47 -12.20
CA MET A 57 35.56 -12.02 -11.00
C MET A 57 34.65 -11.91 -9.77
N GLN A 58 33.49 -11.23 -9.85
CA GLN A 58 32.66 -10.99 -8.65
C GLN A 58 31.23 -10.51 -8.95
N SER A 59 30.28 -10.77 -8.03
CA SER A 59 28.96 -10.13 -7.98
C SER A 59 28.89 -9.09 -6.84
N VAL A 60 28.38 -7.88 -7.09
CA VAL A 60 28.60 -6.68 -6.22
C VAL A 60 27.55 -6.47 -5.10
N LYS A 61 26.43 -7.19 -5.06
CA LYS A 61 25.51 -7.15 -3.91
C LYS A 61 25.44 -8.50 -3.24
N ILE A 62 25.92 -8.55 -2.00
CA ILE A 62 26.03 -9.77 -1.23
C ILE A 62 24.84 -9.81 -0.26
N LEU A 63 24.08 -10.90 -0.34
CA LEU A 63 23.00 -11.23 0.57
C LEU A 63 23.48 -12.39 1.42
N ASP A 64 23.92 -12.10 2.63
CA ASP A 64 24.31 -13.12 3.59
C ASP A 64 23.06 -13.59 4.34
N MET A 65 22.80 -14.89 4.28
CA MET A 65 21.78 -15.52 5.13
C MET A 65 22.39 -15.74 6.51
N LEU A 66 21.80 -15.12 7.52
CA LEU A 66 22.16 -15.30 8.91
C LEU A 66 21.15 -16.22 9.59
N ASN A 67 21.62 -17.07 10.49
CA ASN A 67 20.80 -17.92 11.35
C ASN A 67 19.80 -18.80 10.57
N ILE A 68 20.27 -19.94 10.09
CA ILE A 68 19.42 -20.96 9.49
C ILE A 68 18.84 -21.80 10.63
N SER A 69 17.52 -21.83 10.75
CA SER A 69 16.81 -22.64 11.74
C SER A 69 15.64 -23.38 11.12
N GLU A 70 15.31 -24.56 11.66
CA GLU A 70 14.09 -25.28 11.29
C GLU A 70 12.86 -24.54 11.83
N ARG A 71 11.91 -24.21 10.96
CA ARG A 71 10.63 -23.61 11.33
C ARG A 71 9.52 -24.51 10.78
N GLY A 72 8.77 -25.17 11.67
CA GLY A 72 7.79 -26.17 11.25
C GLY A 72 8.46 -27.35 10.53
N CYS A 73 8.25 -27.48 9.23
CA CYS A 73 8.81 -28.56 8.39
C CYS A 73 9.81 -28.04 7.32
N LYS A 74 10.27 -26.79 7.42
CA LYS A 74 11.14 -26.18 6.41
C LYS A 74 12.32 -25.44 7.05
N LEU A 75 13.50 -25.64 6.48
CA LEU A 75 14.70 -24.87 6.81
C LEU A 75 14.55 -23.46 6.23
N CYS A 76 14.59 -22.44 7.09
CA CYS A 76 14.45 -21.05 6.69
C CYS A 76 15.52 -20.18 7.35
N ALA A 77 16.06 -19.23 6.59
CA ALA A 77 16.91 -18.18 7.13
C ALA A 77 16.04 -17.15 7.85
N THR A 78 16.33 -16.90 9.13
CA THR A 78 15.60 -15.90 9.93
C THR A 78 16.26 -14.54 9.89
N GLY A 79 17.55 -14.46 9.54
CA GLY A 79 18.27 -13.20 9.34
C GLY A 79 18.75 -13.06 7.90
N TRP A 80 18.68 -11.85 7.37
CA TRP A 80 19.27 -11.50 6.08
C TRP A 80 20.09 -10.24 6.26
N TYR A 81 21.34 -10.28 5.82
CA TYR A 81 22.26 -9.15 5.85
C TYR A 81 22.60 -8.77 4.41
N VAL A 82 22.15 -7.60 3.99
CA VAL A 82 22.40 -7.05 2.65
C VAL A 82 23.49 -6.01 2.77
N HIS A 83 24.59 -6.19 2.04
CA HIS A 83 25.66 -5.21 1.95
C HIS A 83 26.20 -5.06 0.52
N THR A 84 26.84 -3.92 0.29
CA THR A 84 27.53 -3.62 -0.97
C THR A 84 29.02 -3.79 -0.77
N THR A 85 29.72 -4.31 -1.78
CA THR A 85 31.17 -4.62 -1.69
C THR A 85 32.05 -3.38 -1.50
N ASP A 86 31.60 -2.20 -1.94
CA ASP A 86 32.40 -0.97 -1.95
C ASP A 86 32.18 -0.05 -0.73
N VAL A 87 31.11 -0.24 0.05
CA VAL A 87 30.74 0.67 1.16
C VAL A 87 30.42 -0.12 2.42
N THR A 88 31.39 -0.16 3.34
CA THR A 88 31.33 -0.93 4.59
C THR A 88 30.27 -0.44 5.59
N SER A 89 29.70 0.77 5.40
CA SER A 89 28.84 1.41 6.41
C SER A 89 27.33 1.35 6.12
N GLU A 90 26.91 0.94 4.92
CA GLU A 90 25.48 0.85 4.56
C GLU A 90 25.05 -0.61 4.43
N TYR A 91 24.34 -1.11 5.43
CA TYR A 91 23.77 -2.44 5.43
C TYR A 91 22.28 -2.41 5.77
N THR A 92 21.54 -3.36 5.22
CA THR A 92 20.15 -3.63 5.62
C THR A 92 20.10 -4.98 6.29
N LEU A 93 19.67 -5.01 7.56
CA LEU A 93 19.46 -6.23 8.31
C LEU A 93 17.96 -6.50 8.41
N LEU A 94 17.53 -7.66 7.90
CA LEU A 94 16.15 -8.13 8.00
C LEU A 94 16.13 -9.30 8.97
N ASP A 95 15.51 -9.10 10.14
CA ASP A 95 15.39 -10.13 11.18
C ASP A 95 13.93 -10.54 11.40
N TYR A 96 13.63 -11.80 11.14
CA TYR A 96 12.32 -12.40 11.35
C TYR A 96 12.19 -12.89 12.79
N LYS A 97 11.51 -12.12 13.64
CA LYS A 97 11.20 -12.52 15.02
C LYS A 97 10.36 -13.80 15.09
N GLU A 98 9.31 -13.86 14.27
CA GLU A 98 8.41 -15.01 14.20
C GLU A 98 8.09 -15.36 12.75
N LEU A 99 8.29 -16.63 12.40
CA LEU A 99 7.98 -17.17 11.08
C LEU A 99 7.21 -18.50 11.22
N PRO A 100 5.87 -18.45 11.40
CA PRO A 100 5.04 -19.65 11.37
C PRO A 100 4.90 -20.15 9.93
N ILE A 101 5.23 -21.42 9.70
CA ILE A 101 5.15 -22.07 8.39
C ILE A 101 3.93 -22.99 8.36
N GLY A 102 3.18 -22.95 7.25
CA GLY A 102 1.95 -23.75 7.09
C GLY A 102 0.71 -23.13 7.72
N VAL A 103 0.68 -21.80 7.85
CA VAL A 103 -0.53 -21.10 8.28
C VAL A 103 -1.61 -21.27 7.22
N ASP A 104 -2.81 -21.68 7.65
CA ASP A 104 -3.99 -21.69 6.79
C ASP A 104 -4.41 -20.24 6.51
N LEU A 105 -4.13 -19.79 5.29
CA LEU A 105 -4.47 -18.45 4.83
C LEU A 105 -5.68 -18.55 3.90
N SER A 106 -6.74 -17.82 4.22
CA SER A 106 -7.90 -17.72 3.33
C SER A 106 -7.48 -17.21 1.95
N CYS A 107 -7.99 -17.84 0.89
CA CYS A 107 -7.69 -17.49 -0.50
C CYS A 107 -7.99 -16.01 -0.83
N ASP A 108 -8.92 -15.39 -0.09
CA ASP A 108 -9.30 -13.98 -0.29
C ASP A 108 -8.19 -12.99 0.09
N LEU A 109 -7.21 -13.40 0.92
CA LEU A 109 -6.12 -12.55 1.41
C LEU A 109 -5.24 -12.03 0.25
N PHE A 110 -5.10 -12.81 -0.82
CA PHE A 110 -4.29 -12.45 -1.99
C PHE A 110 -5.08 -11.69 -3.06
N SER A 111 -6.31 -11.26 -2.76
CA SER A 111 -7.12 -10.46 -3.68
C SER A 111 -6.72 -8.97 -3.64
N VAL A 112 -6.93 -8.27 -4.77
CA VAL A 112 -6.76 -6.81 -4.83
C VAL A 112 -7.65 -6.09 -3.81
N GLN A 113 -8.80 -6.69 -3.47
CA GLN A 113 -9.72 -6.16 -2.47
C GLN A 113 -9.17 -6.26 -1.04
N ALA A 114 -8.39 -7.31 -0.72
CA ALA A 114 -7.77 -7.47 0.59
C ALA A 114 -6.76 -6.36 0.92
N ARG A 115 -6.07 -5.79 -0.09
CA ARG A 115 -5.19 -4.62 0.08
C ARG A 115 -5.89 -3.41 0.72
N LYS A 116 -7.20 -3.26 0.48
CA LYS A 116 -8.01 -2.14 0.99
C LYS A 116 -8.62 -2.41 2.36
N ARG A 117 -8.52 -3.64 2.89
CA ARG A 117 -9.06 -3.99 4.19
C ARG A 117 -7.99 -3.75 5.25
N PRO A 118 -8.20 -2.90 6.27
CA PRO A 118 -7.31 -2.85 7.41
C PRO A 118 -7.31 -4.24 8.07
N LEU A 119 -6.13 -4.75 8.39
CA LEU A 119 -5.96 -6.03 9.08
C LEU A 119 -6.80 -5.99 10.36
N ARG A 120 -7.75 -6.92 10.46
CA ARG A 120 -8.82 -6.90 11.47
C ARG A 120 -8.27 -7.39 12.80
N GLU A 121 -7.69 -6.51 13.59
CA GLU A 121 -7.33 -6.78 14.97
C GLU A 121 -8.51 -6.43 15.90
N HIS A 122 -9.30 -7.45 16.28
CA HIS A 122 -10.20 -7.52 17.45
C HIS A 122 -11.26 -6.38 17.66
N PRO A 123 -12.30 -6.58 18.51
CA PRO A 123 -13.63 -5.98 18.30
C PRO A 123 -13.76 -4.52 18.77
N MET A 124 -14.43 -3.71 17.95
CA MET A 124 -15.25 -2.52 18.29
C MET A 124 -14.87 -1.77 19.56
N SER A 125 -13.89 -0.86 19.50
CA SER A 125 -13.79 0.26 20.47
C SER A 125 -12.92 1.41 19.99
N ILE A 126 -11.97 1.15 19.08
CA ILE A 126 -11.00 2.17 18.63
C ILE A 126 -11.54 3.00 17.44
N ASP A 127 -12.53 2.50 16.70
CA ASP A 127 -13.06 3.15 15.49
C ASP A 127 -13.75 4.49 15.77
N SER A 128 -14.48 4.63 16.88
CA SER A 128 -15.15 5.88 17.24
C SER A 128 -14.15 6.99 17.55
N ARG A 129 -13.07 6.64 18.27
CA ARG A 129 -11.99 7.56 18.63
C ARG A 129 -11.15 7.95 17.41
N MET A 130 -10.99 7.07 16.43
CA MET A 130 -10.32 7.38 15.15
C MET A 130 -11.21 8.20 14.21
N GLY A 131 -12.52 7.93 14.15
CA GLY A 131 -13.48 8.71 13.37
C GLY A 131 -13.58 10.16 13.85
N TRP A 132 -13.66 10.36 15.17
CA TRP A 132 -13.70 11.69 15.79
C TRP A 132 -12.42 12.51 15.52
N ARG A 133 -11.25 11.86 15.56
CA ARG A 133 -9.97 12.47 15.20
C ARG A 133 -9.89 12.86 13.73
N THR A 134 -10.60 12.16 12.86
CA THR A 134 -10.62 12.43 11.41
C THR A 134 -11.38 13.71 11.09
N ILE A 135 -12.51 13.95 11.76
CA ILE A 135 -13.33 15.16 11.60
C ILE A 135 -12.55 16.42 12.00
N TRP A 136 -11.75 16.32 13.07
CA TRP A 136 -10.93 17.41 13.59
C TRP A 136 -9.66 17.69 12.78
N ARG A 137 -9.25 16.81 11.86
CA ARG A 137 -7.99 16.96 11.12
C ARG A 137 -8.05 17.99 9.99
N ASN A 138 -9.24 18.36 9.49
CA ASN A 138 -9.39 19.42 8.49
C ASN A 138 -10.66 20.28 8.76
N PRO A 139 -10.61 21.20 9.74
CA PRO A 139 -11.80 21.89 10.26
C PRO A 139 -12.49 22.77 9.21
N ARG A 140 -11.72 23.33 8.25
CA ARG A 140 -12.26 24.24 7.24
C ARG A 140 -13.28 23.58 6.31
N ARG A 141 -13.04 22.32 5.90
CA ARG A 141 -13.96 21.61 5.01
C ARG A 141 -15.16 21.05 5.74
N SER A 142 -14.96 20.49 6.94
CA SER A 142 -16.03 19.92 7.76
C SER A 142 -17.07 20.97 8.18
N VAL A 143 -16.63 22.19 8.53
CA VAL A 143 -17.54 23.28 8.92
C VAL A 143 -18.39 23.76 7.75
N LEU A 144 -17.82 23.87 6.55
CA LEU A 144 -18.56 24.28 5.35
C LEU A 144 -19.70 23.29 5.02
N THR A 145 -19.43 21.98 5.08
CA THR A 145 -20.46 20.97 4.82
C THR A 145 -21.52 20.93 5.90
N LEU A 146 -21.13 21.08 7.18
CA LEU A 146 -22.08 21.08 8.29
C LEU A 146 -23.01 22.31 8.22
N ALA A 147 -22.45 23.49 7.92
CA ALA A 147 -23.22 24.71 7.75
C ALA A 147 -24.21 24.62 6.56
N ALA A 148 -23.78 24.05 5.43
CA ALA A 148 -24.65 23.85 4.27
C ALA A 148 -25.86 22.95 4.61
N ILE A 149 -25.63 21.83 5.30
CA ILE A 149 -26.69 20.91 5.73
C ILE A 149 -27.63 21.61 6.73
N ALA A 150 -27.08 22.34 7.69
CA ALA A 150 -27.89 23.06 8.70
C ALA A 150 -28.81 24.10 8.06
N VAL A 151 -28.31 24.90 7.11
CA VAL A 151 -29.13 25.89 6.39
C VAL A 151 -30.19 25.20 5.53
N ALA A 152 -29.85 24.11 4.85
CA ALA A 152 -30.81 23.37 4.04
C ALA A 152 -31.97 22.80 4.89
N VAL A 153 -31.66 22.22 6.05
CA VAL A 153 -32.67 21.70 6.99
C VAL A 153 -33.50 22.84 7.59
N ALA A 154 -32.88 23.96 7.96
CA ALA A 154 -33.59 25.12 8.49
C ALA A 154 -34.60 25.69 7.48
N LEU A 155 -34.20 25.84 6.22
CA LEU A 155 -35.09 26.29 5.15
C LEU A 155 -36.25 25.31 4.92
N LEU A 156 -35.98 24.00 4.98
CA LEU A 156 -37.02 22.98 4.83
C LEU A 156 -38.07 23.08 5.94
N VAL A 157 -37.64 23.17 7.21
CA VAL A 157 -38.55 23.30 8.36
C VAL A 157 -39.33 24.62 8.32
N PHE A 158 -38.67 25.71 7.90
CA PHE A 158 -39.31 27.00 7.72
C PHE A 158 -40.41 26.96 6.66
N MET A 159 -40.12 26.36 5.50
CA MET A 159 -41.09 26.23 4.40
C MET A 159 -42.28 25.36 4.80
N LEU A 160 -42.04 24.28 5.55
CA LEU A 160 -43.11 23.44 6.12
C LEU A 160 -44.01 24.25 7.08
N SER A 161 -43.41 25.12 7.90
CA SER A 161 -44.15 25.96 8.84
C SER A 161 -45.02 27.00 8.13
N LEU A 162 -44.51 27.62 7.06
CA LEU A 162 -45.29 28.54 6.22
C LEU A 162 -46.46 27.84 5.51
N GLN A 163 -46.25 26.61 5.07
CA GLN A 163 -47.29 25.81 4.41
C GLN A 163 -48.47 25.59 5.38
N MET A 164 -48.21 25.25 6.64
CA MET A 164 -49.25 25.08 7.65
C MET A 164 -50.01 26.38 7.94
N GLY A 165 -49.32 27.52 8.03
CA GLY A 165 -49.95 28.82 8.25
C GLY A 165 -50.88 29.23 7.09
N THR A 166 -50.42 29.06 5.84
CA THR A 166 -51.23 29.37 4.65
C THR A 166 -52.42 28.43 4.48
N TYR A 167 -52.30 27.14 4.85
CA TYR A 167 -53.44 26.22 4.88
C TYR A 167 -54.51 26.67 5.87
N HIS A 168 -54.15 27.09 7.08
CA HIS A 168 -55.12 27.59 8.04
C HIS A 168 -55.89 28.82 7.53
N ALA A 169 -55.17 29.81 6.98
CA ALA A 169 -55.78 31.00 6.39
C ALA A 169 -56.69 30.67 5.19
N MET A 170 -56.31 29.69 4.36
CA MET A 170 -57.12 29.25 3.24
C MET A 170 -58.41 28.56 3.70
N ILE A 171 -58.36 27.74 4.77
CA ILE A 171 -59.55 27.09 5.35
C ILE A 171 -60.50 28.15 5.92
N GLU A 172 -59.99 29.09 6.71
CA GLU A 172 -60.80 30.15 7.32
C GLU A 172 -61.49 31.02 6.26
N ASN A 173 -60.77 31.41 5.21
CA ASN A 173 -61.32 32.16 4.08
C ASN A 173 -62.35 31.33 3.28
N ALA A 174 -62.08 30.05 3.02
CA ALA A 174 -63.00 29.18 2.27
C ALA A 174 -64.31 28.92 3.03
N VAL A 175 -64.25 28.77 4.35
CA VAL A 175 -65.44 28.64 5.21
C VAL A 175 -66.19 29.96 5.26
N THR A 176 -65.49 31.08 5.50
CA THR A 176 -66.09 32.43 5.58
C THR A 176 -66.77 32.84 4.27
N ILE A 177 -66.19 32.53 3.11
CA ILE A 177 -66.81 32.79 1.80
C ILE A 177 -68.09 31.94 1.61
N ARG A 178 -68.11 30.70 2.13
CA ARG A 178 -69.29 29.82 2.06
C ARG A 178 -70.37 30.18 3.09
N THR A 179 -70.00 30.68 4.26
CA THR A 179 -70.95 31.04 5.34
C THR A 179 -71.37 32.51 5.30
N GLY A 180 -70.65 33.37 4.58
CA GLY A 180 -70.91 34.82 4.48
C GLY A 180 -72.21 35.23 3.77
N HIS A 181 -72.97 34.27 3.22
CA HIS A 181 -74.35 34.50 2.74
C HIS A 181 -75.44 34.12 3.75
N ILE A 182 -75.07 33.57 4.92
CA ILE A 182 -75.99 33.24 6.00
C ILE A 182 -75.60 34.10 7.21
N GLN A 183 -76.01 35.35 7.17
CA GLN A 183 -75.99 36.23 8.33
C GLN A 183 -77.44 36.38 8.82
N VAL A 184 -77.73 35.88 10.02
CA VAL A 184 -78.89 36.30 10.83
C VAL A 184 -78.44 37.50 11.66
#